data_AF-A0A8S3FV75-F1
#
_entry.id   AF-A0A8S3FV75-F1
#
_cell.length_a   1.000
_cell.length_b   1.000
_cell.length_c   1.000
_cell.angle_alpha   90.00
_cell.angle_beta   90.00
_cell.angle_gamma   90.00
#
_symmetry.space_group_name_H-M   'P 1'
#
loop_
_entity.id
_entity.type
_entity.pdbx_description
1 polymer ?
#
loop_
_entity_poly.entity_id
_entity_poly.type
_entity_poly.pdbx_seq_one_letter_code
_entity_poly.pdbx_strand_id
1 'polypeptide(L)'
;CPCSSGSDCLSGYCYQSAAPGPDPKQLRCATERIIGVTGTDISYNSFHSEIMKRMVASDGHRSCDSTYPCPSNPSKLCSTRCYLVDHSGYLIVDPDFVNVSSFHENRYNQLTLGHKEGEVMADLIYKHGLFHRAETITFQGTCHVSKPSAKVTLKGIPANPEELDNKYKNKGPIPQFMNEYGCIQDQVRYKIQSSKLKWSELIIGEVNGPCMSGQYYVTPLVKTNLILVVIENYYAEQSKLFYNFNCKIQRSIVDAGAFRII
;
A
#
# COMPACT_ATOMS: atom_id res chain seq x y z
N CYS A 1 37.88 -7.49 3.29
CA CYS A 1 38.09 -6.73 4.53
C CYS A 1 38.99 -7.54 5.46
N PRO A 2 40.20 -7.05 5.79
CA PRO A 2 41.02 -7.64 6.82
C PRO A 2 40.36 -7.49 8.20
N CYS A 3 40.59 -8.45 9.10
CA CYS A 3 40.09 -8.42 10.48
C CYS A 3 41.12 -9.05 11.42
N SER A 4 41.08 -8.66 12.70
CA SER A 4 41.92 -9.25 13.75
C SER A 4 41.07 -10.07 14.72
N SER A 5 39.82 -9.66 14.92
CA SER A 5 38.85 -10.30 15.80
C SER A 5 37.47 -10.39 15.13
N GLY A 6 36.61 -11.27 15.64
CA GLY A 6 35.23 -11.38 15.15
C GLY A 6 34.42 -10.09 15.29
N SER A 7 34.71 -9.25 16.30
CA SER A 7 34.06 -7.96 16.50
C SER A 7 34.40 -6.91 15.44
N ASP A 8 35.49 -7.09 14.68
CA ASP A 8 35.85 -6.21 13.58
C ASP A 8 34.95 -6.46 12.34
N CYS A 9 34.16 -7.54 12.37
CA CYS A 9 33.30 -7.98 11.29
C CYS A 9 31.83 -7.85 11.68
N LEU A 10 31.01 -7.24 10.81
CA LEU A 10 29.55 -7.21 10.97
C LEU A 10 28.94 -8.61 11.07
N SER A 11 29.54 -9.60 10.39
CA SER A 11 29.16 -11.01 10.47
C SER A 11 29.57 -11.70 11.78
N GLY A 12 30.33 -11.03 12.65
CA GLY A 12 30.87 -11.59 13.89
C GLY A 12 31.96 -12.65 13.70
N TYR A 13 32.32 -12.98 12.45
CA TYR A 13 33.20 -14.09 12.14
C TYR A 13 34.38 -13.65 11.26
N CYS A 14 35.58 -13.78 11.82
CA CYS A 14 36.85 -13.51 11.17
C CYS A 14 37.56 -14.85 10.90
N TYR A 15 37.90 -15.12 9.64
CA TYR A 15 38.44 -16.42 9.23
C TYR A 15 39.61 -16.27 8.27
N GLN A 16 40.51 -17.26 8.27
CA GLN A 16 41.57 -17.35 7.28
C GLN A 16 41.02 -18.08 6.06
N SER A 17 41.05 -17.42 4.90
CA SER A 17 40.54 -18.01 3.66
C SER A 17 41.53 -19.07 3.15
N ALA A 18 41.04 -20.27 2.87
CA ALA A 18 41.80 -21.34 2.22
C ALA A 18 41.90 -21.17 0.68
N ALA A 19 41.26 -20.14 0.12
CA ALA A 19 41.29 -19.88 -1.32
C ALA A 19 42.63 -19.24 -1.76
N PRO A 20 43.12 -19.54 -2.98
CA PRO A 20 44.35 -18.94 -3.51
C PRO A 20 44.12 -17.46 -3.75
N GLY A 21 44.51 -16.63 -2.79
CA GLY A 21 44.47 -15.19 -2.85
C GLY A 21 45.88 -14.58 -2.74
N PRO A 22 46.01 -13.27 -2.96
CA PRO A 22 47.29 -12.56 -2.93
C PRO A 22 48.01 -12.64 -1.57
N ASP A 23 47.28 -12.90 -0.48
CA ASP A 23 47.88 -13.19 0.83
C ASP A 23 47.08 -14.29 1.56
N PRO A 24 47.60 -15.53 1.64
CA PRO A 24 46.94 -16.65 2.28
C PRO A 24 46.95 -16.58 3.81
N LYS A 25 47.75 -15.70 4.41
CA LYS A 25 47.81 -15.51 5.88
C LYS A 25 46.87 -14.42 6.38
N GLN A 26 46.28 -13.65 5.48
CA GLN A 26 45.41 -12.55 5.83
C GLN A 26 44.04 -13.07 6.28
N LEU A 27 43.70 -12.80 7.54
CA LEU A 27 42.37 -13.00 8.10
C LEU A 27 41.36 -12.05 7.42
N ARG A 28 40.16 -12.56 7.12
CA ARG A 28 39.10 -11.84 6.40
C ARG A 28 37.76 -12.04 7.08
N CYS A 29 36.90 -11.02 7.03
CA CYS A 29 35.53 -11.15 7.50
C CYS A 29 34.73 -12.11 6.61
N ALA A 30 33.94 -12.98 7.21
CA ALA A 30 32.93 -13.75 6.50
C ALA A 30 31.95 -12.80 5.82
N THR A 31 31.63 -13.09 4.56
CA THR A 31 30.54 -12.39 3.87
C THR A 31 29.23 -12.67 4.58
N GLU A 32 28.39 -11.66 4.70
CA GLU A 32 27.02 -11.83 5.15
C GLU A 32 26.31 -12.75 4.16
N ARG A 33 26.06 -13.99 4.58
CA ARG A 33 25.15 -14.89 3.88
C ARG A 33 23.80 -14.74 4.55
N ILE A 34 22.81 -14.30 3.79
CA ILE A 34 21.40 -14.44 4.18
C ILE A 34 21.09 -15.93 4.08
N ILE A 35 21.06 -16.61 5.23
CA ILE A 35 20.89 -18.08 5.30
C ILE A 35 19.40 -18.46 5.15
N GLY A 36 18.48 -17.53 5.43
CA GLY A 36 17.06 -17.71 5.22
C GLY A 36 16.27 -16.44 5.51
N VAL A 37 15.05 -16.38 4.97
CA VAL A 37 14.07 -15.33 5.27
C VAL A 37 12.90 -16.01 5.96
N THR A 38 12.61 -15.59 7.19
CA THR A 38 11.45 -16.07 7.94
C THR A 38 10.29 -15.11 7.73
N GLY A 39 9.11 -15.66 7.44
CA GLY A 39 7.85 -14.90 7.37
C GLY A 39 6.88 -15.38 8.43
N THR A 40 5.98 -14.50 8.84
CA THR A 40 4.84 -14.86 9.70
C THR A 40 3.58 -14.33 9.04
N ASP A 41 2.59 -15.20 8.87
CA ASP A 41 1.27 -14.81 8.39
C ASP A 41 0.38 -14.51 9.60
N ILE A 42 -0.34 -13.40 9.55
CA ILE A 42 -1.21 -12.93 10.63
C ILE A 42 -2.56 -12.61 10.01
N SER A 43 -3.62 -13.18 10.57
CA SER A 43 -4.99 -12.86 10.16
C SER A 43 -5.25 -11.36 10.26
N TYR A 44 -5.70 -10.74 9.16
CA TYR A 44 -5.96 -9.31 9.10
C TYR A 44 -6.89 -8.81 10.21
N ASN A 45 -7.97 -9.55 10.52
CA ASN A 45 -8.91 -9.15 11.56
C ASN A 45 -8.27 -9.09 12.95
N SER A 46 -7.39 -10.05 13.26
CA SER A 46 -6.66 -10.08 14.53
C SER A 46 -5.63 -8.94 14.58
N PHE A 47 -4.88 -8.76 13.49
CA PHE A 47 -3.91 -7.69 13.36
C PHE A 47 -4.54 -6.30 13.48
N HIS A 48 -5.61 -6.06 12.71
CA HIS A 48 -6.35 -4.81 12.70
C HIS A 48 -6.93 -4.50 14.08
N SER A 49 -7.62 -5.44 14.73
CA SER A 49 -8.22 -5.22 16.04
C SER A 49 -7.18 -4.91 17.12
N GLU A 50 -6.06 -5.62 17.15
CA GLU A 50 -4.98 -5.35 18.13
C GLU A 50 -4.30 -4.00 17.90
N ILE A 51 -4.15 -3.59 16.64
CA ILE A 51 -3.59 -2.29 16.30
C ILE A 51 -4.55 -1.17 16.67
N MET A 52 -5.83 -1.27 16.29
CA MET A 52 -6.81 -0.22 16.58
C MET A 52 -7.02 -0.04 18.08
N LYS A 53 -6.96 -1.12 18.88
CA LYS A 53 -6.95 -1.03 20.35
C LYS A 53 -5.78 -0.21 20.90
N ARG A 54 -4.61 -0.28 20.25
CA ARG A 54 -3.41 0.48 20.65
C ARG A 54 -3.43 1.93 20.18
N MET A 55 -4.19 2.24 19.12
CA MET A 55 -4.32 3.59 18.57
C MET A 55 -5.46 4.41 19.21
N VAL A 56 -5.92 4.03 20.40
CA VAL A 56 -6.92 4.78 21.16
C VAL A 56 -6.24 5.98 21.84
N ALA A 57 -6.85 7.16 21.73
CA ALA A 57 -6.32 8.37 22.36
C ALA A 57 -6.41 8.25 23.89
N SER A 58 -5.43 8.81 24.61
CA SER A 58 -5.34 8.66 26.08
C SER A 58 -6.50 9.32 26.83
N ASP A 59 -7.11 10.34 26.24
CA ASP A 59 -8.29 11.05 26.70
C ASP A 59 -9.60 10.45 26.15
N GLY A 60 -9.53 9.43 25.30
CA GLY A 60 -10.65 8.81 24.60
C GLY A 60 -11.29 9.71 23.52
N HIS A 61 -11.05 11.01 23.56
CA HIS A 61 -11.50 11.97 22.58
C HIS A 61 -10.63 11.90 21.32
N ARG A 62 -11.26 11.97 20.13
CA ARG A 62 -10.57 11.88 18.83
C ARG A 62 -9.76 10.61 18.58
N SER A 63 -10.06 9.52 19.27
CA SER A 63 -9.51 8.18 18.97
C SER A 63 -9.71 7.79 17.50
N CYS A 64 -8.88 6.92 16.96
CA CYS A 64 -9.07 6.38 15.61
C CYS A 64 -10.48 5.80 15.43
N ASP A 65 -11.12 6.15 14.31
CA ASP A 65 -12.52 5.87 13.95
C ASP A 65 -13.60 6.47 14.86
N SER A 66 -13.23 7.35 15.80
CA SER A 66 -14.22 8.13 16.54
C SER A 66 -14.80 9.24 15.66
N THR A 67 -16.09 9.52 15.88
CA THR A 67 -16.79 10.65 15.27
C THR A 67 -17.10 11.70 16.33
N TYR A 68 -16.93 12.97 16.00
CA TYR A 68 -17.14 14.10 16.91
C TYR A 68 -17.53 15.36 16.13
N PRO A 69 -18.15 16.36 16.79
CA PRO A 69 -18.46 17.63 16.14
C PRO A 69 -17.18 18.31 15.65
N CYS A 70 -17.16 18.78 14.39
CA CYS A 70 -16.01 19.47 13.83
C CYS A 70 -15.71 20.75 14.63
N PRO A 71 -14.44 21.06 14.94
CA PRO A 71 -14.07 22.25 15.71
C PRO A 71 -14.41 23.56 14.99
N SER A 72 -14.41 23.56 13.65
CA SER A 72 -14.73 24.72 12.81
C SER A 72 -16.25 24.96 12.65
N ASN A 73 -17.06 23.89 12.76
CA ASN A 73 -18.51 23.99 12.63
C ASN A 73 -19.19 22.87 13.43
N PRO A 74 -19.85 23.20 14.56
CA PRO A 74 -20.49 22.21 15.43
C PRO A 74 -21.61 21.42 14.76
N SER A 75 -22.19 21.93 13.66
CA SER A 75 -23.26 21.25 12.93
C SER A 75 -22.76 20.16 11.98
N LYS A 76 -21.44 20.02 11.81
CA LYS A 76 -20.82 18.98 10.97
C LYS A 76 -20.15 17.93 11.85
N LEU A 77 -20.24 16.67 11.44
CA LEU A 77 -19.53 15.56 12.07
C LEU A 77 -18.19 15.35 11.36
N CYS A 78 -17.12 15.39 12.14
CA CYS A 78 -15.77 15.04 11.75
C CYS A 78 -15.42 13.66 12.32
N SER A 79 -14.39 13.03 11.78
CA SER A 79 -13.83 11.78 12.33
C SER A 79 -12.32 11.89 12.47
N THR A 80 -11.72 10.96 13.22
CA THR A 80 -10.27 10.73 13.15
C THR A 80 -10.02 9.45 12.37
N ARG A 81 -9.21 9.50 11.32
CA ARG A 81 -8.85 8.32 10.51
C ARG A 81 -7.39 7.98 10.74
N CYS A 82 -7.08 6.69 10.87
CA CYS A 82 -5.73 6.21 11.13
C CYS A 82 -5.36 5.13 10.13
N TYR A 83 -4.17 5.25 9.56
CA TYR A 83 -3.67 4.35 8.53
C TYR A 83 -2.26 3.91 8.88
N LEU A 84 -1.94 2.65 8.55
CA LEU A 84 -0.56 2.21 8.45
C LEU A 84 -0.19 2.09 6.99
N VAL A 85 0.89 2.75 6.62
CA VAL A 85 1.37 2.85 5.24
C VAL A 85 2.80 2.31 5.19
N ASP A 86 3.13 1.56 4.16
CA ASP A 86 4.52 1.12 3.94
C ASP A 86 5.38 2.26 3.32
N HIS A 87 6.69 2.04 3.22
CA HIS A 87 7.61 2.97 2.55
C HIS A 87 7.33 3.19 1.05
N SER A 88 6.45 2.39 0.44
CA SER A 88 6.05 2.51 -0.97
C SER A 88 4.72 3.24 -1.14
N GLY A 89 4.06 3.63 -0.05
CA GLY A 89 2.76 4.30 -0.07
C GLY A 89 1.54 3.37 -0.10
N TYR A 90 1.72 2.06 0.09
CA TYR A 90 0.63 1.08 0.18
C TYR A 90 0.01 1.05 1.58
N LEU A 91 -1.31 0.96 1.62
CA LEU A 91 -2.09 0.82 2.85
C LEU A 91 -1.99 -0.62 3.35
N ILE A 92 -1.46 -0.77 4.56
CA ILE A 92 -1.41 -2.03 5.30
C ILE A 92 -2.61 -2.14 6.24
N VAL A 93 -3.03 -1.02 6.84
CA VAL A 93 -4.21 -0.95 7.70
C VAL A 93 -5.10 0.20 7.24
N ASP A 94 -6.34 -0.14 6.95
CA ASP A 94 -7.45 0.78 6.70
C ASP A 94 -8.69 0.23 7.42
N PRO A 95 -9.43 1.05 8.19
CA PRO A 95 -10.67 0.62 8.84
C PRO A 95 -11.73 0.08 7.88
N ASP A 96 -11.73 0.54 6.63
CA ASP A 96 -12.71 0.11 5.64
C ASP A 96 -12.43 -1.32 5.14
N PHE A 97 -11.20 -1.84 5.24
CA PHE A 97 -10.85 -3.18 4.75
C PHE A 97 -11.60 -4.30 5.48
N VAL A 98 -11.95 -4.10 6.75
CA VAL A 98 -12.68 -5.10 7.55
C VAL A 98 -14.07 -5.38 6.98
N ASN A 99 -14.69 -4.36 6.38
CA ASN A 99 -16.06 -4.43 5.86
C ASN A 99 -16.13 -4.85 4.38
N VAL A 100 -14.98 -5.02 3.73
CA VAL A 100 -14.92 -5.38 2.31
C VAL A 100 -15.03 -6.90 2.14
N SER A 101 -15.96 -7.32 1.29
CA SER A 101 -16.08 -8.74 0.92
C SER A 101 -14.85 -9.22 0.14
N SER A 102 -14.44 -10.47 0.38
CA SER A 102 -13.33 -11.13 -0.31
C SER A 102 -13.50 -11.17 -1.84
N PHE A 103 -14.73 -11.03 -2.36
CA PHE A 103 -15.00 -10.98 -3.81
C PHE A 103 -14.57 -9.67 -4.48
N HIS A 104 -14.25 -8.63 -3.70
CA HIS A 104 -13.85 -7.31 -4.19
C HIS A 104 -12.39 -7.02 -3.82
N GLU A 105 -11.47 -7.82 -4.38
CA GLU A 105 -10.03 -7.69 -4.15
C GLU A 105 -9.49 -6.29 -4.45
N ASN A 106 -10.03 -5.62 -5.47
CA ASN A 106 -9.65 -4.27 -5.86
C ASN A 106 -9.90 -3.18 -4.80
N ARG A 107 -10.67 -3.48 -3.74
CA ARG A 107 -10.97 -2.54 -2.67
C ARG A 107 -10.00 -2.63 -1.50
N TYR A 108 -9.16 -3.67 -1.44
CA TYR A 108 -8.17 -3.85 -0.36
C TYR A 108 -6.77 -4.23 -0.86
N ASN A 109 -6.67 -4.91 -2.00
CA ASN A 109 -5.39 -5.35 -2.54
C ASN A 109 -4.67 -4.18 -3.22
N GLN A 110 -3.41 -3.97 -2.86
CA GLN A 110 -2.52 -2.93 -3.42
C GLN A 110 -3.11 -1.51 -3.39
N LEU A 111 -3.97 -1.20 -2.42
CA LEU A 111 -4.51 0.15 -2.29
C LEU A 111 -3.42 1.09 -1.76
N THR A 112 -3.29 2.25 -2.39
CA THR A 112 -2.30 3.26 -1.99
C THR A 112 -2.94 4.36 -1.14
N LEU A 113 -2.13 5.04 -0.33
CA LEU A 113 -2.57 6.24 0.36
C LEU A 113 -3.03 7.31 -0.64
N GLY A 114 -2.38 7.44 -1.81
CA GLY A 114 -2.78 8.36 -2.86
C GLY A 114 -4.17 8.07 -3.44
N HIS A 115 -4.53 6.79 -3.56
CA HIS A 115 -5.87 6.39 -3.99
C HIS A 115 -6.95 6.78 -2.98
N LYS A 116 -6.65 6.64 -1.69
CA LYS A 116 -7.62 6.88 -0.61
C LYS A 116 -7.67 8.35 -0.21
N GLU A 117 -6.52 8.91 0.14
CA GLU A 117 -6.31 10.25 0.68
C GLU A 117 -5.32 11.04 -0.20
N GLY A 118 -5.78 11.40 -1.41
CA GLY A 118 -4.94 12.04 -2.43
C GLY A 118 -4.37 13.39 -2.02
N GLU A 119 -5.09 14.18 -1.22
CA GLU A 119 -4.62 15.45 -0.68
C GLU A 119 -3.42 15.27 0.26
N VAL A 120 -3.50 14.32 1.18
CA VAL A 120 -2.40 14.03 2.13
C VAL A 120 -1.20 13.49 1.38
N MET A 121 -1.41 12.54 0.46
CA MET A 121 -0.31 12.01 -0.34
C MET A 121 0.36 13.11 -1.19
N ALA A 122 -0.43 14.03 -1.76
CA ALA A 122 0.10 15.18 -2.51
C ALA A 122 0.99 16.08 -1.64
N ASP A 123 0.54 16.44 -0.43
CA ASP A 123 1.35 17.25 0.49
C ASP A 123 2.63 16.50 0.92
N LEU A 124 2.56 15.20 1.18
CA LEU A 124 3.73 14.39 1.51
C LEU A 124 4.75 14.31 0.36
N ILE A 125 4.30 14.30 -0.89
CA ILE A 125 5.17 14.32 -2.08
C ILE A 125 5.72 15.73 -2.31
N TYR A 126 4.87 16.72 -2.53
CA TYR A 126 5.26 18.02 -3.07
C TYR A 126 5.77 19.01 -2.02
N LYS A 127 5.21 18.98 -0.81
CA LYS A 127 5.54 19.94 0.25
C LYS A 127 6.64 19.41 1.17
N HIS A 128 6.52 18.15 1.60
CA HIS A 128 7.49 17.55 2.51
C HIS A 128 8.62 16.81 1.79
N GLY A 129 8.45 16.44 0.51
CA GLY A 129 9.44 15.66 -0.23
C GLY A 129 9.71 14.29 0.41
N LEU A 130 8.72 13.75 1.13
CA LEU A 130 8.84 12.49 1.85
C LEU A 130 8.87 11.31 0.86
N PHE A 131 7.93 11.32 -0.09
CA PHE A 131 7.83 10.31 -1.14
C PHE A 131 8.35 10.86 -2.47
N HIS A 132 9.24 10.10 -3.11
CA HIS A 132 9.69 10.34 -4.48
C HIS A 132 9.01 9.38 -5.43
N ARG A 133 8.47 9.94 -6.51
CA ARG A 133 7.89 9.19 -7.61
C ARG A 133 9.01 8.51 -8.41
N ALA A 134 8.91 7.19 -8.54
CA ALA A 134 9.80 6.37 -9.34
C ALA A 134 8.97 5.64 -10.40
N GLU A 135 9.26 5.92 -11.66
CA GLU A 135 8.57 5.34 -12.80
C GLU A 135 9.43 4.28 -13.46
N THR A 136 8.80 3.18 -13.85
CA THR A 136 9.46 2.10 -14.58
C THR A 136 8.55 1.58 -15.67
N ILE A 137 9.03 1.60 -16.91
CA ILE A 137 8.30 1.06 -18.06
C ILE A 137 8.47 -0.46 -18.08
N THR A 138 7.34 -1.16 -18.10
CA THR A 138 7.26 -2.63 -18.18
C THR A 138 6.68 -3.01 -19.54
N PHE A 139 7.47 -3.70 -20.37
CA PHE A 139 7.06 -4.15 -21.71
C PHE A 139 6.25 -5.46 -21.71
N GLN A 140 6.18 -6.15 -20.57
CA GLN A 140 5.50 -7.43 -20.38
C GLN A 140 4.34 -7.33 -19.39
N GLY A 141 3.64 -6.19 -19.38
CA GLY A 141 2.48 -5.98 -18.51
C GLY A 141 1.22 -6.69 -19.02
N THR A 142 0.24 -6.89 -18.15
CA THR A 142 -1.09 -7.43 -18.51
C THR A 142 -2.15 -6.34 -18.38
N CYS A 143 -2.85 -6.04 -19.48
CA CYS A 143 -3.93 -5.05 -19.53
C CYS A 143 -5.28 -5.72 -19.74
N HIS A 144 -6.33 -5.13 -19.18
CA HIS A 144 -7.69 -5.58 -19.42
C HIS A 144 -8.34 -4.86 -20.61
N VAL A 145 -9.08 -5.59 -21.44
CA VAL A 145 -9.86 -5.05 -22.57
C VAL A 145 -11.12 -4.31 -22.08
N SER A 146 -11.66 -4.70 -20.93
CA SER A 146 -12.87 -4.11 -20.32
C SER A 146 -12.64 -3.75 -18.85
N LYS A 147 -13.49 -2.86 -18.29
CA LYS A 147 -13.45 -2.54 -16.86
C LYS A 147 -13.59 -3.84 -16.06
N PRO A 148 -12.83 -4.04 -14.97
CA PRO A 148 -12.95 -5.21 -14.13
C PRO A 148 -14.36 -5.25 -13.53
N SER A 149 -15.23 -6.05 -14.12
CA SER A 149 -16.48 -6.48 -13.50
C SER A 149 -16.18 -7.61 -12.55
N ALA A 150 -17.02 -7.80 -11.52
CA ALA A 150 -16.95 -8.99 -10.69
C ALA A 150 -16.88 -10.22 -11.60
N LYS A 151 -16.03 -11.21 -11.29
CA LYS A 151 -15.94 -12.47 -12.02
C LYS A 151 -17.34 -13.10 -12.04
N VAL A 152 -18.10 -12.86 -13.10
CA VAL A 152 -19.41 -13.47 -13.30
C VAL A 152 -19.11 -14.92 -13.68
N THR A 153 -19.21 -15.82 -12.70
CA THR A 153 -19.17 -17.25 -13.01
C THR A 153 -20.40 -17.57 -13.86
N LEU A 154 -20.22 -18.31 -14.96
CA LEU A 154 -21.29 -18.77 -15.86
C LEU A 154 -22.26 -19.78 -15.20
N LYS A 155 -22.43 -19.74 -13.88
CA LYS A 155 -23.41 -20.56 -13.16
C LYS A 155 -24.61 -19.69 -12.82
N GLY A 156 -25.67 -19.81 -13.60
CA GLY A 156 -26.93 -19.14 -13.30
C GLY A 156 -28.10 -19.41 -14.26
N ILE A 157 -27.86 -19.92 -15.47
CA ILE A 157 -28.96 -20.30 -16.37
C ILE A 157 -29.06 -21.84 -16.35
N PRO A 158 -30.16 -22.44 -15.88
CA PRO A 158 -30.37 -23.87 -16.03
C PRO A 158 -30.55 -24.17 -17.53
N ALA A 159 -29.57 -24.85 -18.12
CA ALA A 159 -29.65 -25.35 -19.49
C ALA A 159 -30.23 -26.77 -19.48
N ASN A 160 -31.04 -27.10 -20.47
CA ASN A 160 -31.60 -28.45 -20.60
C ASN A 160 -30.47 -29.48 -20.85
N PRO A 161 -30.63 -30.75 -20.43
CA PRO A 161 -29.57 -31.77 -20.56
C PRO A 161 -29.03 -31.93 -22.00
N GLU A 162 -29.90 -31.80 -23.02
CA GLU A 162 -29.50 -31.84 -24.43
C GLU A 162 -28.62 -30.66 -24.85
N GLU A 163 -28.85 -29.46 -24.30
CA GLU A 163 -28.03 -28.27 -24.57
C GLU A 163 -26.66 -28.37 -23.90
N LEU A 164 -26.59 -28.99 -22.72
CA LEU A 164 -25.34 -29.29 -22.04
C LEU A 164 -24.50 -30.27 -22.85
N ASP A 165 -25.11 -31.37 -23.31
CA ASP A 165 -24.40 -32.43 -24.04
C ASP A 165 -23.89 -31.94 -25.41
N ASN A 166 -24.68 -31.15 -26.14
CA ASN A 166 -24.23 -30.51 -27.39
C ASN A 166 -23.11 -29.49 -27.17
N LYS A 167 -23.14 -28.77 -26.04
CA LYS A 167 -22.10 -27.79 -25.68
C LYS A 167 -20.78 -28.46 -25.29
N TYR A 168 -20.81 -29.65 -24.69
CA TYR A 168 -19.61 -30.44 -24.41
C TYR A 168 -19.03 -31.11 -25.65
N LYS A 169 -19.88 -31.59 -26.57
CA LYS A 169 -19.44 -32.26 -27.82
C LYS A 169 -18.86 -31.30 -28.85
N ASN A 170 -19.37 -30.08 -28.94
CA ASN A 170 -19.00 -29.12 -30.00
C ASN A 170 -18.03 -28.03 -29.55
N LYS A 171 -17.66 -27.98 -28.27
CA LYS A 171 -16.53 -27.17 -27.82
C LYS A 171 -15.24 -27.97 -28.00
N GLY A 172 -14.52 -27.69 -29.08
CA GLY A 172 -13.06 -27.78 -29.02
C GLY A 172 -12.53 -26.97 -27.82
N PRO A 173 -11.24 -27.09 -27.43
CA PRO A 173 -10.71 -26.33 -26.31
C PRO A 173 -10.84 -24.84 -26.64
N ILE A 174 -11.92 -24.21 -26.18
CA ILE A 174 -12.09 -22.77 -26.28
C ILE A 174 -11.02 -22.22 -25.35
N PRO A 175 -9.95 -21.58 -25.86
CA PRO A 175 -9.10 -20.80 -24.98
C PRO A 175 -10.03 -19.84 -24.27
N GLN A 176 -10.01 -19.86 -22.93
CA GLN A 176 -10.84 -18.97 -22.14
C GLN A 176 -10.69 -17.56 -22.76
N PHE A 177 -11.80 -16.86 -23.00
CA PHE A 177 -11.72 -15.46 -23.42
C PHE A 177 -10.96 -14.72 -22.33
N MET A 178 -9.65 -14.60 -22.51
CA MET A 178 -8.81 -13.86 -21.61
C MET A 178 -9.10 -12.41 -21.93
N ASN A 179 -9.79 -11.75 -21.00
CA ASN A 179 -9.96 -10.29 -21.06
C ASN A 179 -8.64 -9.55 -20.82
N GLU A 180 -7.53 -10.28 -20.72
CA GLU A 180 -6.17 -9.82 -20.45
C GLU A 180 -5.30 -10.01 -21.69
N TYR A 181 -4.55 -8.98 -22.05
CA TYR A 181 -3.58 -9.02 -23.15
C TYR A 181 -2.26 -8.38 -22.73
N GLY A 182 -1.17 -8.78 -23.39
CA GLY A 182 0.15 -8.19 -23.17
C GLY A 182 0.17 -6.72 -23.60
N CYS A 183 0.62 -5.82 -22.73
CA CYS A 183 0.69 -4.40 -22.99
C CYS A 183 1.93 -3.78 -22.35
N ILE A 184 2.32 -2.62 -22.88
CA ILE A 184 3.33 -1.78 -22.27
C ILE A 184 2.64 -0.97 -21.15
N GLN A 185 3.21 -1.04 -19.96
CA GLN A 185 2.71 -0.35 -18.77
C GLN A 185 3.77 0.59 -18.23
N ASP A 186 3.37 1.78 -17.87
CA ASP A 186 4.14 2.64 -16.99
C ASP A 186 3.77 2.30 -15.53
N GLN A 187 4.75 1.79 -14.78
CA GLN A 187 4.55 1.49 -13.37
C GLN A 187 5.05 2.65 -12.52
N VAL A 188 4.11 3.37 -11.92
CA VAL A 188 4.38 4.43 -10.96
C VAL A 188 4.44 3.83 -9.57
N ARG A 189 5.59 3.97 -8.90
CA ARG A 189 5.78 3.58 -7.50
C ARG A 189 6.32 4.76 -6.72
N TYR A 190 6.07 4.78 -5.41
CA TYR A 190 6.74 5.72 -4.53
C TYR A 190 7.86 5.05 -3.77
N LYS A 191 8.89 5.84 -3.47
CA LYS A 191 9.96 5.45 -2.56
C LYS A 191 10.16 6.55 -1.56
N ILE A 192 10.28 6.17 -0.30
CA ILE A 192 10.53 7.14 0.75
C ILE A 192 11.97 7.64 0.76
N GLN A 193 12.15 8.92 1.03
CA GLN A 193 13.47 9.48 1.27
C GLN A 193 13.86 9.27 2.73
N SER A 194 14.69 8.26 3.01
CA SER A 194 15.07 7.88 4.38
C SER A 194 15.75 8.99 5.18
N SER A 195 16.36 9.99 4.52
CA SER A 195 16.96 11.14 5.18
C SER A 195 15.94 12.14 5.77
N LYS A 196 14.67 12.05 5.36
CA LYS A 196 13.57 12.92 5.81
C LYS A 196 12.76 12.32 6.95
N LEU A 197 12.88 11.01 7.21
CA LEU A 197 12.24 10.35 8.36
C LEU A 197 13.23 10.16 9.48
N LYS A 198 13.26 11.12 10.40
CA LYS A 198 13.88 10.91 11.71
C LYS A 198 12.85 10.34 12.65
N TRP A 199 13.26 9.38 13.47
CA TRP A 199 12.35 8.62 14.34
C TRP A 199 11.70 9.46 15.44
N SER A 200 12.20 10.68 15.67
CA SER A 200 11.68 11.64 16.62
C SER A 200 10.92 12.80 15.97
N GLU A 201 10.83 12.85 14.64
CA GLU A 201 10.27 13.99 13.91
C GLU A 201 8.86 13.67 13.45
N LEU A 202 7.90 14.43 13.99
CA LEU A 202 6.50 14.36 13.61
C LEU A 202 6.27 15.32 12.44
N ILE A 203 5.83 14.78 11.30
CA ILE A 203 5.41 15.61 10.17
C ILE A 203 3.96 16.00 10.40
N ILE A 204 3.69 17.29 10.42
CA ILE A 204 2.36 17.86 10.63
C ILE A 204 1.98 18.66 9.39
N GLY A 205 0.74 18.50 8.93
CA GLY A 205 0.19 19.35 7.89
C GLY A 205 -1.32 19.48 8.00
N GLU A 206 -1.85 20.45 7.26
CA GLU A 206 -3.27 20.71 7.16
C GLU A 206 -3.65 20.70 5.68
N VAL A 207 -4.68 19.93 5.35
CA VAL A 207 -5.20 19.81 4.00
C VAL A 207 -6.63 20.35 3.96
N ASN A 208 -6.89 21.13 2.93
CA ASN A 208 -8.22 21.58 2.57
C ASN A 208 -8.36 21.43 1.06
N GLY A 209 -8.91 20.30 0.63
CA GLY A 209 -8.97 19.93 -0.78
C GLY A 209 -10.35 19.47 -1.23
N PRO A 210 -10.45 19.09 -2.51
CA PRO A 210 -11.73 18.74 -3.13
C PRO A 210 -12.33 17.42 -2.65
N CYS A 211 -11.53 16.45 -2.18
CA CYS A 211 -12.04 15.19 -1.60
C CYS A 211 -12.34 15.34 -0.11
N MET A 212 -11.43 15.97 0.63
CA MET A 212 -11.47 16.01 2.08
C MET A 212 -10.73 17.22 2.65
N SER A 213 -11.02 17.49 3.92
CA SER A 213 -10.28 18.46 4.74
C SER A 213 -9.95 17.83 6.10
N GLY A 214 -8.82 18.22 6.68
CA GLY A 214 -8.36 17.70 7.96
C GLY A 214 -6.92 18.09 8.28
N GLN A 215 -6.50 17.81 9.51
CA GLN A 215 -5.11 17.96 9.95
C GLN A 215 -4.48 16.58 10.05
N TYR A 216 -3.32 16.39 9.45
CA TYR A 216 -2.65 15.10 9.42
C TYR A 216 -1.32 15.12 10.18
N TYR A 217 -0.99 13.97 10.73
CA TYR A 217 0.21 13.69 11.47
C TYR A 217 0.84 12.42 10.91
N VAL A 218 2.14 12.47 10.58
CA VAL A 218 2.88 11.33 10.05
C VAL A 218 4.10 11.06 10.91
N THR A 219 4.26 9.81 11.33
CA THR A 219 5.41 9.36 12.11
C THR A 219 5.89 7.97 11.66
N PRO A 220 7.21 7.74 11.55
CA PRO A 220 7.73 6.40 11.27
C PRO A 220 7.56 5.47 12.47
N LEU A 221 7.38 4.17 12.21
CA LEU A 221 7.42 3.14 13.23
C LEU A 221 8.83 2.53 13.33
N VAL A 222 9.38 2.62 14.54
CA VAL A 222 10.70 2.11 14.93
C VAL A 222 10.91 0.65 14.49
N LYS A 223 12.06 0.36 13.87
CA LYS A 223 12.50 -0.98 13.40
C LYS A 223 11.62 -1.63 12.32
N THR A 224 10.75 -0.86 11.67
CA THR A 224 9.90 -1.37 10.57
C THR A 224 9.99 -0.44 9.36
N ASN A 225 9.42 -0.86 8.24
CA ASN A 225 9.18 -0.04 7.06
C ASN A 225 7.80 0.60 7.04
N LEU A 226 7.15 0.68 8.20
CA LEU A 226 5.78 1.18 8.35
C LEU A 226 5.78 2.60 8.89
N ILE A 227 4.76 3.34 8.46
CA ILE A 227 4.53 4.73 8.79
C ILE A 227 3.10 4.82 9.29
N LEU A 228 2.92 5.50 10.42
CA LEU A 228 1.61 5.83 10.95
C LEU A 228 1.18 7.18 10.38
N VAL A 229 -0.01 7.20 9.78
CA VAL A 229 -0.68 8.41 9.30
C VAL A 229 -1.99 8.57 10.07
N VAL A 230 -2.11 9.65 10.83
CA VAL A 230 -3.32 10.01 11.58
C VAL A 230 -3.89 11.28 10.98
N ILE A 231 -5.18 11.28 10.67
CA ILE A 231 -5.89 12.45 10.14
C ILE A 231 -6.99 12.80 11.12
N GLU A 232 -6.80 13.90 11.85
CA GLU A 232 -7.80 14.51 12.72
C GLU A 232 -8.69 15.49 11.97
N ASN A 233 -9.88 15.75 12.54
CA ASN A 233 -10.88 16.63 11.97
C ASN A 233 -11.23 16.24 10.51
N TYR A 234 -11.15 14.94 10.21
CA TYR A 234 -11.41 14.42 8.88
C TYR A 234 -12.87 14.66 8.53
N TYR A 235 -13.06 15.52 7.53
CA TYR A 235 -14.34 15.78 6.92
C TYR A 235 -14.28 15.40 5.45
N ALA A 236 -14.91 14.28 5.11
CA ALA A 236 -15.15 13.92 3.72
C ALA A 236 -16.14 14.91 3.13
N GLU A 237 -15.76 15.59 2.05
CA GLU A 237 -16.64 16.56 1.40
C GLU A 237 -17.73 15.83 0.60
N GLN A 238 -18.77 15.38 1.33
CA GLN A 238 -19.90 14.63 0.78
C GLN A 238 -20.85 15.50 -0.06
N SER A 239 -20.67 16.83 -0.10
CA SER A 239 -21.59 17.77 -0.77
C SER A 239 -21.59 17.69 -2.31
N LYS A 240 -20.76 16.85 -2.93
CA LYS A 240 -20.65 16.65 -4.39
C LYS A 240 -21.03 15.21 -4.79
N LEU A 241 -22.27 14.83 -4.49
CA LEU A 241 -22.78 13.45 -4.42
C LEU A 241 -22.77 12.60 -5.70
N PHE A 242 -22.52 13.14 -6.89
CA PHE A 242 -22.70 12.34 -8.12
C PHE A 242 -21.43 12.08 -8.93
N TYR A 243 -20.46 13.01 -8.96
CA TYR A 243 -19.13 12.76 -9.55
C TYR A 243 -18.20 13.92 -9.16
N ASN A 244 -17.42 13.78 -8.10
CA ASN A 244 -16.42 14.78 -7.74
C ASN A 244 -15.19 14.64 -8.65
N PHE A 245 -15.25 15.26 -9.83
CA PHE A 245 -14.20 15.18 -10.84
C PHE A 245 -12.86 15.70 -10.32
N ASN A 246 -12.88 16.78 -9.53
CA ASN A 246 -11.67 17.35 -8.94
C ASN A 246 -11.01 16.38 -7.96
N CYS A 247 -11.81 15.71 -7.12
CA CYS A 247 -11.30 14.66 -6.25
C CYS A 247 -10.70 13.49 -7.04
N LYS A 248 -11.37 13.07 -8.13
CA LYS A 248 -10.87 12.00 -8.98
C LYS A 248 -9.54 12.36 -9.65
N ILE A 249 -9.40 13.59 -10.16
CA ILE A 249 -8.14 14.09 -10.72
C ILE A 249 -7.07 14.09 -9.64
N GLN A 250 -7.37 14.68 -8.48
CA GLN A 250 -6.41 14.81 -7.39
C GLN A 250 -5.83 13.45 -7.00
N ARG A 251 -6.69 12.45 -6.79
CA ARG A 251 -6.27 11.08 -6.49
C ARG A 251 -5.46 10.48 -7.65
N SER A 252 -5.91 10.66 -8.89
CA SER A 252 -5.25 10.07 -10.08
C SER A 252 -3.84 10.63 -10.33
N ILE A 253 -3.54 11.87 -9.89
CA ILE A 253 -2.21 12.48 -10.03
C ILE A 253 -1.18 11.82 -9.11
N VAL A 254 -1.62 11.43 -7.91
CA VAL A 254 -0.74 10.90 -6.85
C VAL A 254 -0.92 9.41 -6.61
N ASP A 255 -1.85 8.75 -7.29
CA ASP A 255 -2.03 7.31 -7.20
C ASP A 255 -0.78 6.58 -7.70
N ALA A 256 -0.50 5.41 -7.12
CA ALA A 256 0.55 4.51 -7.57
C ALA A 256 -0.09 3.28 -8.21
N GLY A 257 0.51 2.78 -9.29
CA GLY A 257 -0.09 1.70 -10.05
C GLY A 257 0.55 1.51 -11.42
N ALA A 258 0.02 0.55 -12.17
CA ALA A 258 0.42 0.29 -13.55
C ALA A 258 -0.60 0.94 -14.50
N PHE A 259 -0.12 1.88 -15.31
CA PHE A 259 -0.94 2.62 -16.27
C PHE A 259 -0.58 2.17 -17.69
N ARG A 260 -1.59 1.89 -18.51
CA ARG A 260 -1.36 1.51 -19.91
C ARG A 260 -0.89 2.72 -20.71
N ILE A 261 0.25 2.58 -21.40
CA ILE A 261 0.69 3.53 -22.42
C ILE A 261 -0.08 3.18 -23.70
N ILE A 262 -0.85 4.13 -24.25
CA ILE A 262 -1.62 3.97 -25.50
C ILE A 262 -0.74 4.33 -26.69
#